data_AF-A0A8B3EBD3-F1
#
_entry.id   AF-A0A8B3EBD3-F1
#
_cell.length_a   1.000
_cell.length_b   1.000
_cell.length_c   1.000
_cell.angle_alpha   90.00
_cell.angle_beta   90.00
_cell.angle_gamma   90.00
#
_symmetry.space_group_name_H-M   'P 1'
#
loop_
_entity.id
_entity.type
_entity.pdbx_description
1 polymer ?
#
loop_
_entity_poly.entity_id
_entity_poly.type
_entity_poly.pdbx_seq_one_letter_code
_entity_poly.pdbx_strand_id
1 'polypeptide(L)'
;MRKLFIICALLFCLGTTSAQQKFSVASPDGKLKLVLDIAPEKVAYSVKYGKQQLLEDSRLGFEFDSGEFGAGLKAGKVQRRKIDEAYELIVGKVRRARNYCNEMTVPLVERNGKERTVNLVVRAFDDGIAFRYEFPEQKAWDSYVMYDERTQFNLQGNP
;
A
#
# COMPACT_ATOMS: atom_id res chain seq x y z
N MET A 1 45.76 28.77 -1.82
CA MET A 1 45.20 27.81 -2.78
C MET A 1 44.79 26.45 -2.19
N ARG A 2 45.28 26.02 -1.01
CA ARG A 2 44.80 24.79 -0.30
C ARG A 2 43.43 24.91 0.39
N LYS A 3 43.00 26.12 0.76
CA LYS A 3 41.69 26.36 1.42
C LYS A 3 40.49 26.40 0.45
N LEU A 4 40.74 26.57 -0.86
CA LEU A 4 39.69 26.59 -1.88
C LEU A 4 39.29 25.18 -2.34
N PHE A 5 40.20 24.20 -2.26
CA PHE A 5 39.93 22.80 -2.59
C PHE A 5 39.09 22.07 -1.54
N ILE A 6 39.05 22.54 -0.30
CA ILE A 6 38.28 21.92 0.79
C ILE A 6 36.78 22.27 0.69
N ILE A 7 36.44 23.38 0.04
CA ILE A 7 35.04 23.83 -0.10
C ILE A 7 34.30 23.05 -1.22
N CYS A 8 34.99 22.61 -2.27
CA CYS A 8 34.38 21.76 -3.31
C CYS A 8 34.09 20.32 -2.86
N ALA A 9 34.79 19.81 -1.84
CA ALA A 9 34.57 18.45 -1.33
C ALA A 9 33.34 18.33 -0.41
N LEU A 10 32.83 19.45 0.13
CA LEU A 10 31.62 19.45 0.96
C LEU A 10 30.31 19.57 0.17
N LEU A 11 30.37 19.90 -1.13
CA LEU A 11 29.18 20.07 -1.97
C LEU A 11 28.71 18.80 -2.71
N PHE A 12 29.42 17.68 -2.58
CA PHE A 12 29.13 16.47 -3.36
C PHE A 12 28.22 15.45 -2.65
N CYS A 13 27.73 15.75 -1.44
CA CYS A 13 26.81 14.87 -0.69
C CYS A 13 25.34 15.30 -0.78
N LEU A 14 24.93 15.92 -1.88
CA LEU A 14 23.51 15.97 -2.27
C LEU A 14 23.14 14.62 -2.89
N GLY A 15 23.21 13.56 -2.09
CA GLY A 15 22.61 12.28 -2.45
C GLY A 15 21.14 12.53 -2.72
N THR A 16 20.64 12.09 -3.88
CA THR A 16 19.22 12.08 -4.19
C THR A 16 18.53 11.12 -3.24
N THR A 17 18.11 11.60 -2.07
CA THR A 17 17.29 10.85 -1.14
C THR A 17 15.96 10.61 -1.83
N SER A 18 15.75 9.42 -2.38
CA SER A 18 14.44 9.07 -2.94
C SER A 18 13.44 9.08 -1.79
N ALA A 19 12.45 9.97 -1.88
CA ALA A 19 11.46 10.17 -0.83
C ALA A 19 10.57 8.92 -0.72
N GLN A 20 10.77 8.16 0.36
CA GLN A 20 9.89 7.08 0.79
C GLN A 20 8.52 7.67 1.16
N GLN A 21 7.44 7.13 0.59
CA GLN A 21 6.08 7.60 0.85
C GLN A 21 5.38 6.64 1.82
N LYS A 22 4.88 7.16 2.94
CA LYS A 22 4.15 6.37 3.94
C LYS A 22 2.72 6.84 4.07
N PHE A 23 1.80 5.89 4.03
CA PHE A 23 0.38 6.12 4.26
C PHE A 23 -0.13 5.17 5.34
N SER A 24 -1.20 5.53 6.03
CA SER A 24 -1.82 4.63 7.00
C SER A 24 -3.31 4.79 7.07
N VAL A 25 -3.99 3.73 7.50
CA VAL A 25 -5.41 3.72 7.83
C VAL A 25 -5.59 2.95 9.14
N ALA A 26 -6.30 3.55 10.07
CA ALA A 26 -6.63 2.95 11.35
C ALA A 26 -8.12 2.60 11.37
N SER A 27 -8.46 1.56 12.13
CA SER A 27 -9.83 1.19 12.50
C SER A 27 -10.56 2.35 13.19
N PRO A 28 -11.90 2.34 13.19
CA PRO A 28 -12.70 3.32 13.92
C PRO A 28 -12.34 3.48 15.40
N ASP A 29 -12.01 2.38 16.10
CA ASP A 29 -11.56 2.40 17.50
C ASP A 29 -10.06 2.69 17.67
N GLY A 30 -9.33 2.74 16.55
CA GLY A 30 -7.91 3.10 16.47
C GLY A 30 -6.94 2.00 16.88
N LYS A 31 -7.41 0.80 17.26
CA LYS A 31 -6.53 -0.28 17.72
C LYS A 31 -5.84 -0.98 16.56
N LEU A 32 -6.59 -1.36 15.53
CA LEU A 32 -6.00 -1.89 14.30
C LEU A 32 -5.50 -0.76 13.41
N LYS A 33 -4.27 -0.88 12.89
CA LYS A 33 -3.68 0.07 11.95
C LYS A 33 -2.83 -0.64 10.91
N LEU A 34 -3.12 -0.38 9.64
CA LEU A 34 -2.25 -0.72 8.53
C LEU A 34 -1.38 0.49 8.17
N VAL A 35 -0.09 0.25 7.96
CA VAL A 35 0.85 1.22 7.39
C VAL A 35 1.33 0.69 6.04
N LEU A 36 1.14 1.48 4.99
CA LEU A 36 1.65 1.23 3.65
C LEU A 36 2.94 2.02 3.46
N ASP A 37 3.97 1.34 2.98
CA ASP A 37 5.30 1.86 2.72
C ASP A 37 5.65 1.69 1.24
N ILE A 38 5.90 2.80 0.56
CA ILE A 38 6.26 2.84 -0.86
C ILE A 38 7.70 3.33 -0.94
N ALA A 39 8.61 2.38 -1.12
CA ALA A 39 10.02 2.61 -1.31
C ALA A 39 10.41 2.37 -2.79
N PRO A 40 11.57 2.85 -3.24
CA PRO A 40 12.02 2.66 -4.63
C PRO A 40 12.10 1.19 -5.05
N GLU A 41 12.51 0.32 -4.15
CA GLU A 41 12.76 -1.10 -4.41
C GLU A 41 11.52 -1.99 -4.22
N LYS A 42 10.54 -1.55 -3.42
CA LYS A 42 9.35 -2.35 -3.12
C LYS A 42 8.21 -1.49 -2.57
N VAL A 43 6.99 -2.02 -2.72
CA VAL A 43 5.83 -1.62 -1.90
C VAL A 43 5.55 -2.71 -0.88
N ALA A 44 5.40 -2.32 0.38
CA ALA A 44 5.11 -3.22 1.47
C ALA A 44 4.09 -2.61 2.44
N TYR A 45 3.43 -3.46 3.22
CA TYR A 45 2.57 -3.02 4.31
C TYR A 45 2.91 -3.75 5.61
N SER A 46 2.52 -3.15 6.72
CA SER A 46 2.59 -3.75 8.05
C SER A 46 1.31 -3.47 8.83
N VAL A 47 0.97 -4.35 9.78
CA VAL A 47 -0.26 -4.25 10.58
C VAL A 47 0.06 -4.35 12.06
N LYS A 48 -0.51 -3.43 12.85
CA LYS A 48 -0.44 -3.41 14.31
C LYS A 48 -1.82 -3.45 14.96
N TYR A 49 -1.90 -4.09 16.12
CA TYR A 49 -3.01 -3.98 17.07
C TYR A 49 -2.52 -3.30 18.35
N GLY A 50 -2.87 -2.03 18.55
CA GLY A 50 -2.33 -1.22 19.62
C GLY A 50 -0.81 -1.08 19.52
N LYS A 51 -0.08 -1.69 20.47
CA LYS A 51 1.39 -1.72 20.49
C LYS A 51 1.98 -3.01 19.90
N GLN A 52 1.16 -4.02 19.67
CA GLN A 52 1.60 -5.32 19.16
C GLN A 52 1.68 -5.29 17.62
N GLN A 53 2.77 -5.76 17.06
CA GLN A 53 2.91 -5.96 15.62
C GLN A 53 2.31 -7.32 15.26
N LEU A 54 1.44 -7.36 14.26
CA LEU A 54 0.79 -8.58 13.79
C LEU A 54 1.41 -9.07 12.48
N LEU A 55 1.58 -8.15 11.53
CA LEU A 55 2.27 -8.39 10.27
C LEU A 55 3.45 -7.45 10.17
N GLU A 56 4.66 -7.99 10.08
CA GLU A 56 5.86 -7.27 9.69
C GLU A 56 5.76 -6.82 8.21
N ASP A 57 6.78 -6.12 7.72
CA ASP A 57 6.87 -5.70 6.33
C ASP A 57 6.55 -6.86 5.36
N SER A 58 5.39 -6.73 4.71
CA SER A 58 4.79 -7.72 3.82
C SER A 58 4.67 -7.12 2.43
N ARG A 59 5.34 -7.73 1.44
CA ARG A 59 5.38 -7.20 0.06
C ARG A 59 4.01 -7.26 -0.62
N LEU A 60 3.78 -6.27 -1.48
CA LEU A 60 2.69 -6.23 -2.45
C LEU A 60 3.30 -6.19 -3.86
N GLY A 61 2.67 -6.87 -4.82
CA GLY A 61 3.09 -6.80 -6.22
C GLY A 61 2.58 -7.95 -7.06
N PHE A 62 2.91 -7.91 -8.35
CA PHE A 62 2.44 -8.86 -9.35
C PHE A 62 3.54 -9.16 -10.37
N GLU A 63 3.43 -10.33 -11.00
CA GLU A 63 4.11 -10.64 -12.25
C GLU A 63 3.10 -10.64 -13.39
N PHE A 64 3.37 -9.85 -14.43
CA PHE A 64 2.55 -9.80 -15.65
C PHE A 64 3.37 -10.25 -16.85
N ASP A 65 2.70 -10.55 -17.95
CA ASP A 65 3.33 -10.70 -19.28
C ASP A 65 4.20 -9.52 -19.69
N SER A 66 3.83 -8.30 -19.26
CA SER A 66 4.61 -7.09 -19.48
C SER A 66 5.68 -6.80 -18.41
N GLY A 67 5.96 -7.77 -17.53
CA GLY A 67 6.94 -7.67 -16.45
C GLY A 67 6.36 -7.26 -15.09
N GLU A 68 7.22 -7.38 -14.08
CA GLU A 68 6.88 -7.16 -12.66
C GLU A 68 6.25 -5.78 -12.40
N PHE A 69 5.24 -5.76 -11.52
CA PHE A 69 4.70 -4.57 -10.89
C PHE A 69 4.93 -4.64 -9.37
N GLY A 70 5.89 -3.88 -8.84
CA GLY A 70 6.20 -3.94 -7.40
C GLY A 70 7.34 -3.03 -6.95
N ALA A 71 8.32 -2.76 -7.82
CA ALA A 71 9.37 -1.77 -7.62
C ALA A 71 9.10 -0.50 -8.46
N GLY A 72 9.78 0.60 -8.13
CA GLY A 72 9.72 1.84 -8.91
C GLY A 72 8.34 2.52 -8.91
N LEU A 73 7.54 2.29 -7.88
CA LEU A 73 6.19 2.82 -7.77
C LEU A 73 6.19 4.20 -7.07
N LYS A 74 5.15 4.99 -7.35
CA LYS A 74 4.79 6.22 -6.63
C LYS A 74 3.31 6.18 -6.27
N ALA A 75 2.95 6.81 -5.16
CA ALA A 75 1.53 7.04 -4.87
C ALA A 75 0.99 8.20 -5.72
N GLY A 76 -0.17 7.97 -6.34
CA GLY A 76 -1.04 9.02 -6.85
C GLY A 76 -1.82 9.72 -5.72
N LYS A 77 -2.90 10.41 -6.08
CA LYS A 77 -3.75 11.10 -5.09
C LYS A 77 -4.51 10.09 -4.23
N VAL A 78 -4.13 10.00 -2.96
CA VAL A 78 -4.79 9.13 -1.98
C VAL A 78 -6.19 9.62 -1.66
N GLN A 79 -7.15 8.71 -1.64
CA GLN A 79 -8.54 8.96 -1.28
C GLN A 79 -8.87 8.26 0.04
N ARG A 80 -9.75 8.86 0.84
CA ARG A 80 -10.15 8.33 2.14
C ARG A 80 -11.65 8.47 2.30
N ARG A 81 -12.29 7.47 2.91
CA ARG A 81 -13.70 7.55 3.31
C ARG A 81 -13.92 6.81 4.63
N LYS A 82 -14.97 7.21 5.33
CA LYS A 82 -15.53 6.44 6.45
C LYS A 82 -16.81 5.77 5.96
N ILE A 83 -16.95 4.48 6.23
CA ILE A 83 -18.14 3.69 5.88
C ILE A 83 -18.84 3.34 7.20
N ASP A 84 -20.14 3.59 7.25
CA ASP A 84 -21.03 3.15 8.33
C ASP A 84 -22.39 2.85 7.72
N GLU A 85 -22.59 1.62 7.30
CA GLU A 85 -23.82 1.16 6.68
C GLU A 85 -24.26 -0.16 7.32
N ALA A 86 -25.54 -0.47 7.21
CA ALA A 86 -26.06 -1.74 7.67
C ALA A 86 -27.04 -2.32 6.65
N TYR A 87 -26.98 -3.63 6.46
CA TYR A 87 -27.78 -4.35 5.49
C TYR A 87 -28.38 -5.62 6.11
N GLU A 88 -29.53 -6.05 5.60
CA GLU A 88 -30.17 -7.29 6.01
C GLU A 88 -29.61 -8.48 5.22
N LEU A 89 -29.37 -9.59 5.92
CA LEU A 89 -28.97 -10.86 5.33
C LEU A 89 -30.21 -11.75 5.20
N ILE A 90 -30.48 -12.23 3.99
CA ILE A 90 -31.58 -13.18 3.74
C ILE A 90 -31.29 -14.52 4.44
N VAL A 91 -30.02 -14.94 4.44
CA VAL A 91 -29.52 -16.13 5.14
C VAL A 91 -28.18 -15.80 5.81
N GLY A 92 -28.01 -16.17 7.08
CA GLY A 92 -26.76 -15.93 7.82
C GLY A 92 -26.90 -16.14 9.33
N LYS A 93 -25.79 -15.98 10.05
CA LYS A 93 -25.75 -16.10 11.53
C LYS A 93 -26.38 -14.91 12.26
N VAL A 94 -26.56 -13.79 11.55
CA VAL A 94 -27.20 -12.56 12.05
C VAL A 94 -28.18 -12.04 11.00
N ARG A 95 -29.26 -11.38 11.44
CA ARG A 95 -30.25 -10.79 10.53
C ARG A 95 -29.76 -9.49 9.88
N ARG A 96 -29.00 -8.67 10.62
CA ARG A 96 -28.50 -7.36 10.17
C ARG A 96 -26.99 -7.30 10.38
N ALA A 97 -26.25 -7.10 9.30
CA ALA A 97 -24.82 -6.89 9.33
C ALA A 97 -24.51 -5.38 9.28
N ARG A 98 -23.44 -4.95 9.94
CA ARG A 98 -22.93 -3.58 9.91
C ARG A 98 -21.56 -3.57 9.24
N ASN A 99 -21.39 -2.73 8.22
CA ASN A 99 -20.12 -2.43 7.60
C ASN A 99 -19.63 -1.07 8.14
N TYR A 100 -18.76 -1.13 9.15
CA TYR A 100 -18.23 0.04 9.84
C TYR A 100 -16.70 0.03 9.77
N CYS A 101 -16.11 0.86 8.92
CA CYS A 101 -14.67 0.90 8.71
C CYS A 101 -14.19 2.26 8.22
N ASN A 102 -12.89 2.50 8.37
CA ASN A 102 -12.20 3.53 7.61
C ASN A 102 -11.56 2.91 6.38
N GLU A 103 -11.66 3.57 5.22
CA GLU A 103 -11.06 3.12 3.97
C GLU A 103 -10.04 4.13 3.45
N MET A 104 -8.98 3.60 2.83
CA MET A 104 -7.95 4.35 2.12
C MET A 104 -7.69 3.69 0.76
N THR A 105 -7.82 4.46 -0.31
CA THR A 105 -7.45 4.04 -1.68
C THR A 105 -6.18 4.75 -2.11
N VAL A 106 -5.16 3.97 -2.47
CA VAL A 106 -3.86 4.46 -2.92
C VAL A 106 -3.61 3.99 -4.35
N PRO A 107 -3.67 4.89 -5.35
CA PRO A 107 -3.20 4.59 -6.70
C PRO A 107 -1.70 4.36 -6.68
N LEU A 108 -1.25 3.14 -6.99
CA LEU A 108 0.16 2.80 -7.18
C LEU A 108 0.47 2.95 -8.67
N VAL A 109 1.42 3.83 -9.00
CA VAL A 109 1.74 4.20 -10.37
C VAL A 109 3.21 3.92 -10.64
N GLU A 110 3.53 3.25 -11.74
CA GLU A 110 4.93 3.11 -12.17
C GLU A 110 5.54 4.47 -12.51
N ARG A 111 6.77 4.70 -12.06
CA ARG A 111 7.48 5.97 -12.34
C ARG A 111 7.97 6.07 -13.78
N ASN A 112 8.24 4.93 -14.41
CA ASN A 112 8.85 4.82 -15.73
C ASN A 112 8.11 3.76 -16.55
N GLY A 113 8.34 3.73 -17.87
CA GLY A 113 7.79 2.69 -18.74
C GLY A 113 6.33 2.94 -19.11
N LYS A 114 5.48 1.92 -18.93
CA LYS A 114 4.06 1.96 -19.34
C LYS A 114 3.17 2.78 -18.39
N GLU A 115 3.74 3.28 -17.29
CA GLU A 115 3.02 4.05 -16.26
C GLU A 115 1.75 3.34 -15.75
N ARG A 116 1.82 2.01 -15.62
CA ARG A 116 0.68 1.21 -15.19
C ARG A 116 0.20 1.71 -13.83
N THR A 117 -1.12 1.79 -13.68
CA THR A 117 -1.77 2.15 -12.42
C THR A 117 -2.57 0.97 -11.89
N VAL A 118 -2.33 0.60 -10.62
CA VAL A 118 -3.14 -0.34 -9.85
C VAL A 118 -3.52 0.35 -8.55
N ASN A 119 -4.80 0.38 -8.21
CA ASN A 119 -5.26 0.95 -6.94
C ASN A 119 -5.20 -0.11 -5.84
N LEU A 120 -4.57 0.21 -4.71
CA LEU A 120 -4.70 -0.55 -3.48
C LEU A 120 -5.82 0.06 -2.63
N VAL A 121 -6.91 -0.68 -2.41
CA VAL A 121 -8.00 -0.27 -1.52
C VAL A 121 -7.88 -1.02 -0.21
N VAL A 122 -7.75 -0.30 0.90
CA VAL A 122 -7.60 -0.86 2.25
C VAL A 122 -8.77 -0.41 3.12
N ARG A 123 -9.46 -1.35 3.76
CA ARG A 123 -10.46 -1.13 4.81
C ARG A 123 -9.94 -1.61 6.15
N ALA A 124 -10.02 -0.75 7.16
CA ALA A 124 -9.71 -1.08 8.54
C ALA A 124 -10.99 -1.10 9.38
N PHE A 125 -11.36 -2.29 9.82
CA PHE A 125 -12.44 -2.56 10.78
C PHE A 125 -11.82 -2.68 12.19
N ASP A 126 -12.66 -2.62 13.23
CA ASP A 126 -12.19 -2.77 14.62
C ASP A 126 -11.64 -4.18 14.90
N ASP A 127 -12.03 -5.18 14.10
CA ASP A 127 -11.69 -6.59 14.24
C ASP A 127 -10.89 -7.18 13.06
N GLY A 128 -10.61 -6.39 12.02
CA GLY A 128 -9.86 -6.89 10.87
C GLY A 128 -9.37 -5.82 9.90
N ILE A 129 -8.39 -6.21 9.08
CA ILE A 129 -7.97 -5.44 7.90
C ILE A 129 -8.34 -6.25 6.66
N ALA A 130 -8.97 -5.58 5.70
CA ALA A 130 -9.21 -6.13 4.37
C ALA A 130 -8.57 -5.21 3.33
N PHE A 131 -7.97 -5.77 2.29
CA PHE A 131 -7.53 -4.99 1.14
C PHE A 131 -7.78 -5.74 -0.16
N ARG A 132 -7.84 -5.00 -1.25
CA ARG A 132 -7.93 -5.53 -2.61
C ARG A 132 -7.20 -4.62 -3.59
N TYR A 133 -6.96 -5.16 -4.77
CA TYR A 133 -6.45 -4.44 -5.91
C TYR A 133 -7.59 -4.10 -6.88
N GLU A 134 -7.58 -2.89 -7.43
CA GLU A 134 -8.46 -2.51 -8.53
C GLU A 134 -7.61 -2.07 -9.73
N PHE A 135 -7.95 -2.59 -10.90
CA PHE A 135 -7.25 -2.33 -12.16
C PHE A 135 -8.09 -1.35 -12.98
N PRO A 136 -7.86 -0.03 -12.86
CA PRO A 136 -8.63 0.95 -13.61
C PRO A 136 -8.33 0.83 -15.11
N GLU A 137 -9.35 1.09 -15.92
CA GLU A 137 -9.18 1.25 -17.37
C GLU A 137 -8.19 2.38 -17.65
N GLN A 138 -7.21 2.12 -18.51
CA GLN A 138 -6.15 3.06 -18.86
C GLN A 138 -5.64 2.79 -20.27
N LYS A 139 -5.39 3.86 -21.05
CA LYS A 139 -5.09 3.76 -22.49
C LYS A 139 -3.88 2.88 -22.83
N ALA A 140 -2.88 2.83 -21.94
CA ALA A 140 -1.64 2.09 -22.18
C ALA A 140 -1.66 0.65 -21.65
N TRP A 141 -2.76 0.24 -21.00
CA TRP A 141 -2.88 -1.05 -20.33
C TRP A 141 -4.36 -1.46 -20.18
N ASP A 142 -4.98 -1.78 -21.31
CA ASP A 142 -6.40 -2.18 -21.42
C ASP A 142 -6.61 -3.70 -21.30
N SER A 143 -5.53 -4.48 -21.41
CA SER A 143 -5.50 -5.93 -21.25
C SER A 143 -4.15 -6.38 -20.68
N TYR A 144 -4.16 -7.49 -19.95
CA TYR A 144 -2.97 -8.09 -19.34
C TYR A 144 -3.16 -9.56 -19.02
N VAL A 145 -2.05 -10.29 -18.96
CA VAL A 145 -2.02 -11.64 -18.38
C VAL A 145 -1.24 -11.56 -17.07
N MET A 146 -1.90 -11.91 -15.97
CA MET A 146 -1.26 -11.99 -14.65
C MET A 146 -0.74 -13.41 -14.44
N TYR A 147 0.57 -13.55 -14.25
CA TYR A 147 1.20 -14.83 -13.98
C TYR A 147 1.24 -15.15 -12.49
N ASP A 148 1.41 -14.14 -11.64
CA ASP A 148 1.53 -14.35 -10.21
C ASP A 148 1.10 -13.12 -9.39
N GLU A 149 0.56 -13.37 -8.20
CA GLU A 149 0.33 -12.36 -7.17
C GLU A 149 1.35 -12.57 -6.05
N ARG A 150 2.21 -11.57 -5.83
CA ARG A 150 3.32 -11.62 -4.87
C ARG A 150 2.97 -11.04 -3.50
N THR A 151 1.69 -11.02 -3.15
CA THR A 151 1.20 -10.55 -1.85
C THR A 151 1.69 -11.45 -0.74
N GLN A 152 2.24 -10.85 0.32
CA GLN A 152 2.74 -11.57 1.49
C GLN A 152 1.94 -11.27 2.75
N PHE A 153 2.06 -12.19 3.71
CA PHE A 153 1.59 -12.05 5.08
C PHE A 153 2.72 -12.49 6.02
N ASN A 154 3.65 -11.58 6.30
CA ASN A 154 4.80 -11.86 7.14
C ASN A 154 4.41 -11.73 8.63
N LEU A 155 3.92 -12.81 9.22
CA LEU A 155 3.44 -12.85 10.61
C LEU A 155 4.59 -12.56 11.59
N GLN A 156 4.33 -11.75 12.61
CA GLN A 156 5.31 -11.55 13.67
C GLN A 156 5.40 -12.82 14.55
N GLY A 157 6.57 -13.46 14.54
CA GLY A 157 6.82 -14.67 15.32
C GLY A 157 6.32 -15.95 14.64
N ASN A 158 6.26 -17.05 15.40
CA ASN A 158 5.67 -18.31 14.97
C ASN A 158 4.35 -18.52 15.74
N PRO A 159 3.20 -18.13 15.14
CA PRO A 159 1.90 -18.11 15.83
C PRO A 159 1.34 -19.50 16.14
#